data_AF-A0A963LBL1-F1
#
_entry.id   AF-A0A963LBL1-F1
#
_cell.length_a   1.000
_cell.length_b   1.000
_cell.length_c   1.000
_cell.angle_alpha   90.00
_cell.angle_beta   90.00
_cell.angle_gamma   90.00
#
_symmetry.space_group_name_H-M   'P 1'
#
loop_
_entity.id
_entity.type
_entity.pdbx_description
1 polymer ?
#
loop_
_entity_poly.entity_id
_entity_poly.type
_entity_poly.pdbx_seq_one_letter_code
_entity_poly.pdbx_strand_id
1 'polypeptide(L)'
;HQYMEKTTQWRFTPPTHVMVALAEAVAQFVEEGGQAARGARYADNCRILIEGLAALGLEPFLRAELQAPIIVTFHAPKHPAYDFKRFYAAAKARGFILYPGKLTEVETFRVGCIGAIGRNEMTQAVNAVGDALREMGIPTPG
;
A
#
# COMPACT_ATOMS: atom_id res chain seq x y z
N HIS A 1 -21.72 22.04 11.23
CA HIS A 1 -21.03 22.41 12.47
C HIS A 1 -21.99 22.97 13.53
N GLN A 2 -22.80 23.99 13.19
CA GLN A 2 -23.64 24.72 14.17
C GLN A 2 -24.57 23.91 15.10
N TYR A 3 -25.11 22.74 14.71
CA TYR A 3 -26.00 21.96 15.60
C TYR A 3 -25.22 21.25 16.71
N MET A 4 -24.11 20.57 16.37
CA MET A 4 -23.26 19.88 17.34
C MET A 4 -22.62 20.89 18.32
N GLU A 5 -22.14 22.02 17.80
CA GLU A 5 -21.54 23.08 18.64
C GLU A 5 -22.53 23.68 19.63
N LYS A 6 -23.81 23.76 19.27
CA LYS A 6 -24.88 24.31 20.14
C LYS A 6 -25.47 23.29 21.10
N THR A 7 -25.57 22.02 20.69
CA THR A 7 -26.36 21.00 21.40
C THR A 7 -25.53 19.88 22.01
N THR A 8 -24.25 19.78 21.65
CA THR A 8 -23.35 18.65 21.97
C THR A 8 -23.86 17.30 21.46
N GLN A 9 -24.81 17.30 20.52
CA GLN A 9 -25.44 16.10 19.97
C GLN A 9 -25.29 16.04 18.44
N TRP A 10 -25.29 14.80 17.95
CA TRP A 10 -25.38 14.54 16.52
C TRP A 10 -26.81 14.80 16.03
N ARG A 11 -26.96 15.33 14.82
CA ARG A 11 -28.29 15.55 14.21
C ARG A 11 -29.03 14.22 13.93
N PHE A 12 -28.28 13.15 13.72
CA PHE A 12 -28.76 11.80 13.43
C PHE A 12 -27.88 10.79 14.16
N THR A 13 -28.31 9.52 14.21
CA THR A 13 -27.54 8.44 14.84
C THR A 13 -26.10 8.38 14.29
N PRO A 14 -25.08 8.63 15.13
CA PRO A 14 -23.70 8.55 14.68
C PRO A 14 -23.23 7.09 14.57
N PRO A 15 -22.18 6.82 13.78
CA PRO A 15 -21.52 5.51 13.75
C PRO A 15 -20.64 5.34 15.00
N THR A 16 -21.26 5.16 16.17
CA THR A 16 -20.59 5.17 17.49
C THR A 16 -19.36 4.26 17.54
N HIS A 17 -19.46 3.04 17.00
CA HIS A 17 -18.33 2.10 16.93
C HIS A 17 -17.16 2.61 16.09
N VAL A 18 -17.43 3.26 14.95
CA VAL A 18 -16.37 3.87 14.11
C VAL A 18 -15.75 5.07 14.81
N MET A 19 -16.53 5.85 15.55
CA MET A 19 -16.01 6.99 16.32
C MET A 19 -15.09 6.53 17.45
N VAL A 20 -15.42 5.45 18.16
CA VAL A 20 -14.56 4.86 19.19
C VAL A 20 -13.27 4.30 18.57
N ALA A 21 -13.36 3.60 17.44
CA ALA A 21 -12.18 3.11 16.72
C ALA A 21 -11.29 4.26 16.20
N LEU A 22 -11.88 5.35 15.74
CA LEU A 22 -11.15 6.54 15.31
C LEU A 22 -10.45 7.22 16.51
N ALA A 23 -11.10 7.30 17.66
CA ALA A 23 -10.49 7.86 18.88
C ALA A 23 -9.23 7.06 19.27
N GLU A 24 -9.32 5.73 19.23
CA GLU A 24 -8.18 4.84 19.48
C GLU A 24 -7.07 5.02 18.42
N ALA A 25 -7.42 5.11 17.14
CA ALA A 25 -6.46 5.34 16.07
C ALA A 25 -5.71 6.69 16.21
N VAL A 26 -6.37 7.72 16.75
CA VAL A 26 -5.76 9.02 17.08
C VAL A 26 -4.84 8.90 18.28
N ALA A 27 -5.22 8.16 19.32
CA ALA A 27 -4.35 7.91 20.47
C ALA A 27 -3.06 7.20 20.05
N GLN A 28 -3.15 6.11 19.29
CA GLN A 28 -2.00 5.38 18.75
C GLN A 28 -1.14 6.24 17.81
N PHE A 29 -1.75 7.16 17.05
CA PHE A 29 -1.02 8.12 16.23
C PHE A 29 -0.17 9.07 17.06
N VAL A 30 -0.71 9.59 18.16
CA VAL A 30 0.03 10.47 19.07
C VAL A 30 1.13 9.68 19.80
N GLU A 31 0.82 8.49 20.29
CA GLU A 31 1.77 7.59 20.97
C GLU A 31 2.97 7.21 20.07
N GLU A 32 2.71 6.94 18.78
CA GLU A 32 3.77 6.67 17.80
C GLU A 32 4.73 7.86 17.59
N GLY A 33 4.35 9.08 17.98
CA GLY A 33 5.12 10.31 17.74
C GLY A 33 4.51 11.22 16.67
N GLY A 34 3.23 11.04 16.35
CA GLY A 34 2.48 11.87 15.44
C GLY A 34 2.96 11.80 13.99
N GLN A 35 2.79 12.91 13.27
CA GLN A 35 3.01 12.95 11.83
C GLN A 35 4.48 12.70 11.45
N ALA A 36 5.43 13.19 12.24
CA ALA A 36 6.85 13.03 11.95
C ALA A 36 7.26 11.55 12.00
N ALA A 37 6.89 10.84 13.08
CA ALA A 37 7.26 9.44 13.25
C ALA A 37 6.53 8.52 12.27
N ARG A 38 5.20 8.67 12.12
CA ARG A 38 4.42 7.87 11.16
C ARG A 38 4.83 8.16 9.72
N GLY A 39 5.10 9.43 9.40
CA GLY A 39 5.61 9.85 8.09
C GLY A 39 6.97 9.22 7.78
N ALA A 40 7.89 9.18 8.74
CA ALA A 40 9.18 8.52 8.58
C ALA A 40 9.04 7.01 8.34
N ARG A 41 8.15 6.33 9.09
CA ARG A 41 7.87 4.90 8.86
C ARG A 41 7.29 4.64 7.49
N TYR A 42 6.32 5.44 7.05
CA TYR A 42 5.72 5.31 5.72
C TYR A 42 6.75 5.59 4.60
N ALA A 43 7.62 6.59 4.78
CA ALA A 43 8.69 6.88 3.84
C ALA A 43 9.69 5.72 3.72
N ASP A 44 10.09 5.13 4.84
CA ASP A 44 10.99 3.97 4.83
C ASP A 44 10.33 2.73 4.24
N ASN A 45 9.07 2.47 4.56
CA ASN A 45 8.30 1.40 3.93
C ASN A 45 8.24 1.56 2.40
N CYS A 46 7.93 2.77 1.94
CA CYS A 46 7.89 3.12 0.52
C CYS A 46 9.25 2.87 -0.16
N ARG A 47 10.34 3.28 0.49
CA ARG A 47 11.70 3.07 0.01
C ARG A 47 12.04 1.58 -0.14
N ILE A 48 11.80 0.78 0.90
CA ILE A 48 12.04 -0.68 0.87
C ILE A 48 11.24 -1.34 -0.25
N LEU A 49 9.99 -0.95 -0.42
CA LEU A 49 9.12 -1.46 -1.47
C LEU A 49 9.66 -1.11 -2.88
N ILE A 50 10.03 0.15 -3.12
CA ILE A 50 10.57 0.58 -4.42
C ILE A 50 11.89 -0.12 -4.73
N GLU A 51 12.84 -0.11 -3.79
CA GLU A 51 14.15 -0.75 -3.98
C GLU A 51 14.00 -2.27 -4.19
N GLY A 52 13.16 -2.93 -3.38
CA GLY A 52 12.94 -4.36 -3.46
C GLY A 52 12.26 -4.79 -4.76
N LEU A 53 11.24 -4.05 -5.22
CA LEU A 53 10.60 -4.36 -6.50
C LEU A 53 11.48 -3.97 -7.71
N ALA A 54 12.31 -2.93 -7.59
CA ALA A 54 13.32 -2.61 -8.59
C ALA A 54 14.34 -3.73 -8.77
N ALA A 55 14.77 -4.39 -7.68
CA ALA A 55 15.62 -5.58 -7.75
C ALA A 55 14.94 -6.75 -8.48
N LEU A 56 13.60 -6.82 -8.49
CA LEU A 56 12.84 -7.79 -9.28
C LEU A 56 12.59 -7.35 -10.73
N GLY A 57 13.15 -6.21 -11.16
CA GLY A 57 12.98 -5.64 -12.50
C GLY A 57 11.65 -4.90 -12.71
N LEU A 58 11.00 -4.48 -11.63
CA LEU A 58 9.75 -3.72 -11.66
C LEU A 58 10.02 -2.23 -11.41
N GLU A 59 9.37 -1.37 -12.19
CA GLU A 59 9.62 0.07 -12.15
C GLU A 59 8.39 0.85 -11.69
N PRO A 60 8.54 1.86 -10.80
CA PRO A 60 7.47 2.80 -10.49
C PRO A 60 6.99 3.54 -11.74
N PHE A 61 5.67 3.75 -11.83
CA PHE A 61 5.03 4.48 -12.93
C PHE A 61 5.29 5.99 -12.86
N LEU A 62 5.39 6.54 -11.64
CA LEU A 62 5.66 7.96 -11.42
C LEU A 62 7.15 8.17 -11.14
N ARG A 63 7.65 9.35 -11.56
CA ARG A 63 8.98 9.82 -11.14
C ARG A 63 9.03 10.00 -9.62
N ALA A 64 10.21 9.79 -9.03
CA ALA A 64 10.41 9.83 -7.58
C ALA A 64 9.94 11.15 -6.95
N GLU A 65 10.12 12.29 -7.63
CA GLU A 65 9.74 13.62 -7.12
C GLU A 65 8.22 13.81 -6.99
N LEU A 66 7.43 12.98 -7.67
CA LEU A 66 5.97 13.01 -7.63
C LEU A 66 5.38 11.94 -6.70
N GLN A 67 6.22 11.04 -6.16
CA GLN A 67 5.78 9.88 -5.40
C GLN A 67 5.56 10.23 -3.93
N ALA A 68 4.32 10.04 -3.46
CA ALA A 68 3.99 10.14 -2.04
C ALA A 68 4.23 8.78 -1.32
N PRO A 69 4.64 8.77 -0.04
CA PRO A 69 4.93 7.53 0.68
C PRO A 69 3.64 6.89 1.22
N ILE A 70 2.68 6.60 0.35
CA ILE A 70 1.37 6.06 0.75
C ILE A 70 1.03 4.81 -0.06
N ILE A 71 1.16 4.93 -1.38
CA ILE A 71 0.86 3.86 -2.33
C ILE A 71 1.72 4.09 -3.56
N VAL A 72 2.38 3.03 -4.02
CA VAL A 72 3.25 3.08 -5.21
C VAL A 72 2.55 2.37 -6.35
N THR A 73 2.54 3.01 -7.51
CA THR A 73 2.04 2.42 -8.75
C THR A 73 3.24 1.91 -9.54
N PHE A 74 3.21 0.65 -9.96
CA PHE A 74 4.25 0.02 -10.76
C PHE A 74 3.72 -0.34 -12.14
N HIS A 75 4.61 -0.29 -13.13
CA HIS A 75 4.35 -0.91 -14.42
C HIS A 75 4.16 -2.42 -14.26
N ALA A 76 3.19 -2.98 -14.98
CA ALA A 76 3.09 -4.42 -15.12
C ALA A 76 4.32 -4.99 -15.85
N PRO A 77 4.76 -6.22 -15.51
CA PRO A 77 5.74 -6.95 -16.31
C PRO A 77 5.32 -7.00 -17.78
N LYS A 78 6.25 -6.70 -18.68
CA LYS A 78 6.03 -6.78 -20.14
C LYS A 78 6.09 -8.21 -20.69
N HIS A 79 6.26 -9.20 -19.82
CA HIS A 79 6.46 -10.59 -20.19
C HIS A 79 5.14 -11.23 -20.68
N PRO A 80 5.12 -12.03 -21.76
CA PRO A 80 3.88 -12.63 -22.29
C PRO A 80 3.13 -13.55 -21.32
N ALA A 81 3.83 -14.11 -20.31
CA ALA A 81 3.22 -14.93 -19.27
C ALA A 81 2.49 -14.11 -18.18
N TYR A 82 2.59 -12.77 -18.23
CA TYR A 82 1.93 -11.91 -17.27
C TYR A 82 0.41 -11.90 -17.50
N ASP A 83 -0.31 -12.23 -16.43
CA ASP A 83 -1.75 -12.07 -16.31
C ASP A 83 -2.03 -11.54 -14.91
N PHE A 84 -2.65 -10.36 -14.83
CA PHE A 84 -2.88 -9.69 -13.55
C PHE A 84 -3.70 -10.54 -12.58
N LYS A 85 -4.68 -11.34 -13.06
CA LYS A 85 -5.51 -12.16 -12.17
C LYS A 85 -4.70 -13.25 -11.50
N ARG A 86 -3.84 -13.95 -12.25
CA ARG A 86 -2.92 -14.96 -11.72
C ARG A 86 -1.91 -14.35 -10.77
N PHE A 87 -1.31 -13.22 -11.15
CA PHE A 87 -0.37 -12.48 -10.31
C PHE A 87 -1.00 -12.05 -8.98
N TYR A 88 -2.19 -11.44 -9.05
CA TYR A 88 -2.96 -11.05 -7.87
C TYR A 88 -3.33 -12.24 -6.99
N ALA A 89 -3.79 -13.35 -7.56
CA ALA A 89 -4.13 -14.55 -6.80
C ALA A 89 -2.92 -15.13 -6.07
N ALA A 90 -1.75 -15.19 -6.73
CA ALA A 90 -0.51 -15.67 -6.15
C ALA A 90 -0.01 -14.76 -5.01
N ALA A 91 -0.05 -13.43 -5.20
CA ALA A 91 0.31 -12.47 -4.15
C ALA A 91 -0.68 -12.54 -2.96
N LYS A 92 -1.99 -12.64 -3.25
CA LYS A 92 -3.04 -12.73 -2.23
C LYS A 92 -2.92 -14.00 -1.39
N ALA A 93 -2.58 -15.14 -1.99
CA ALA A 93 -2.33 -16.38 -1.27
C ALA A 93 -1.20 -16.26 -0.25
N ARG A 94 -0.30 -15.29 -0.44
CA ARG A 94 0.82 -14.96 0.46
C ARG A 94 0.51 -13.79 1.40
N GLY A 95 -0.75 -13.34 1.46
CA GLY A 95 -1.20 -12.28 2.37
C GLY A 95 -1.17 -10.86 1.79
N PHE A 96 -0.84 -10.68 0.50
CA PHE A 96 -0.67 -9.36 -0.11
C PHE A 96 -1.77 -9.03 -1.12
N ILE A 97 -2.56 -8.01 -0.81
CA ILE A 97 -3.65 -7.54 -1.68
C ILE A 97 -3.11 -6.43 -2.59
N LEU A 98 -3.01 -6.74 -3.89
CA LEU A 98 -2.64 -5.75 -4.91
C LEU A 98 -3.89 -5.06 -5.47
N TYR A 99 -3.78 -3.77 -5.76
CA TYR A 99 -4.87 -3.02 -6.40
C TYR A 99 -4.67 -2.97 -7.92
N PRO A 100 -5.70 -3.28 -8.74
CA PRO A 100 -5.60 -3.08 -10.18
C PRO A 100 -5.41 -1.59 -10.50
N GLY A 101 -4.50 -1.32 -11.43
CA GLY A 101 -4.37 -0.03 -12.09
C GLY A 101 -5.15 -0.05 -13.41
N LYS A 102 -6.43 0.32 -13.38
CA LYS A 102 -7.30 0.38 -14.57
C LYS A 102 -7.48 1.80 -15.13
N LEU A 103 -6.64 2.74 -14.72
CA LEU A 103 -6.87 4.18 -14.95
C LEU A 103 -6.12 4.77 -16.14
N THR A 104 -5.25 4.02 -16.82
CA THR A 104 -4.41 4.53 -17.93
C THR A 104 -4.30 3.53 -19.08
N GLU A 105 -3.83 3.99 -20.24
CA GLU A 105 -3.48 3.16 -21.42
C GLU A 105 -2.39 2.12 -21.14
N VAL A 106 -1.69 2.25 -20.01
CA VAL A 106 -0.58 1.39 -19.60
C VAL A 106 -1.02 0.48 -18.45
N GLU A 107 -0.79 -0.82 -18.62
CA GLU A 107 -1.11 -1.79 -17.57
C GLU A 107 -0.22 -1.58 -16.33
N THR A 108 -0.86 -1.39 -15.18
CA THR A 108 -0.20 -1.07 -13.91
C THR A 108 -0.85 -1.81 -12.75
N PHE A 109 -0.12 -1.92 -11.64
CA PHE A 109 -0.66 -2.37 -10.35
C PHE A 109 -0.16 -1.48 -9.23
N ARG A 110 -0.84 -1.51 -8.08
CA ARG A 110 -0.51 -0.67 -6.92
C ARG A 110 -0.27 -1.48 -5.67
N VAL A 111 0.70 -1.05 -4.88
CA VAL A 111 1.05 -1.61 -3.58
C VAL A 111 1.06 -0.50 -2.54
N GLY A 112 0.25 -0.66 -1.49
CA GLY A 112 0.18 0.27 -0.37
C GLY A 112 1.31 0.06 0.62
N CYS A 113 1.81 1.14 1.23
CA CYS A 113 2.88 1.10 2.24
C CYS A 113 2.47 1.78 3.57
N ILE A 114 1.16 1.88 3.83
CA ILE A 114 0.55 2.50 5.03
C ILE A 114 -0.22 1.51 5.90
N GLY A 115 -0.60 1.95 7.11
CA GLY A 115 -1.36 1.16 8.07
C GLY A 115 -0.46 0.57 9.16
N ALA A 116 -0.89 -0.54 9.74
CA ALA A 116 -0.16 -1.26 10.79
C ALA A 116 0.92 -2.20 10.20
N ILE A 117 1.81 -1.64 9.38
CA ILE A 117 2.88 -2.37 8.69
C ILE A 117 4.22 -1.59 8.76
N GLY A 118 5.33 -2.32 8.78
CA GLY A 118 6.69 -1.79 8.84
C GLY A 118 7.63 -2.49 7.86
N ARG A 119 8.93 -2.42 8.15
CA ARG A 119 9.99 -2.95 7.27
C ARG A 119 9.82 -4.43 6.96
N ASN A 120 9.52 -5.23 7.97
CA ASN A 120 9.38 -6.68 7.82
C ASN A 120 8.25 -7.02 6.85
N GLU A 121 7.09 -6.37 6.98
CA GLU A 121 5.95 -6.58 6.11
C GLU A 121 6.24 -6.10 4.67
N MET A 122 7.02 -5.04 4.49
CA MET A 122 7.45 -4.59 3.15
C MET A 122 8.42 -5.59 2.51
N THR A 123 9.37 -6.13 3.27
CA THR A 123 10.26 -7.20 2.76
C THR A 123 9.46 -8.45 2.39
N GLN A 124 8.49 -8.84 3.22
CA GLN A 124 7.58 -9.95 2.90
C GLN A 124 6.75 -9.67 1.64
N ALA A 125 6.29 -8.42 1.43
CA ALA A 125 5.57 -8.03 0.24
C ALA A 125 6.42 -8.18 -1.03
N VAL A 126 7.68 -7.72 -0.97
CA VAL A 126 8.66 -7.88 -2.07
C VAL A 126 8.87 -9.36 -2.37
N ASN A 127 9.10 -10.18 -1.34
CA ASN A 127 9.28 -11.63 -1.52
C ASN A 127 8.05 -12.29 -2.13
N ALA A 128 6.85 -11.91 -1.69
CA ALA A 128 5.61 -12.46 -2.25
C ALA A 128 5.41 -12.09 -3.72
N VAL A 129 5.80 -10.89 -4.12
CA VAL A 129 5.82 -10.49 -5.54
C VAL A 129 6.84 -11.30 -6.32
N GLY A 130 8.06 -11.45 -5.81
CA GLY A 130 9.10 -12.27 -6.44
C GLY A 130 8.66 -13.74 -6.62
N ASP A 131 8.04 -14.32 -5.60
CA ASP A 131 7.47 -15.68 -5.67
C ASP A 131 6.35 -15.79 -6.70
N ALA A 132 5.46 -14.81 -6.76
CA ALA A 132 4.39 -14.78 -7.75
C ALA A 132 4.94 -14.70 -9.19
N LEU A 133 5.97 -13.89 -9.42
CA LEU A 133 6.65 -13.82 -10.72
C LEU A 133 7.30 -15.17 -11.08
N ARG A 134 8.00 -15.80 -10.14
CA ARG A 134 8.62 -17.13 -10.33
C ARG A 134 7.60 -18.22 -10.64
N GLU A 135 6.48 -18.25 -9.91
CA GLU A 135 5.37 -19.18 -10.13
C GLU A 135 4.75 -19.02 -11.54
N MET A 136 4.76 -17.80 -12.07
CA MET A 136 4.30 -17.49 -13.42
C MET A 136 5.36 -17.75 -14.50
N GLY A 137 6.57 -18.18 -14.13
CA GLY A 137 7.69 -18.37 -15.05
C GLY A 137 8.25 -17.07 -15.61
N ILE A 138 8.03 -15.94 -14.92
CA ILE A 138 8.58 -14.63 -15.31
C ILE A 138 9.96 -14.48 -14.67
N PRO A 139 11.04 -14.33 -15.45
CA PRO A 139 12.38 -14.16 -14.90
C PRO A 139 12.53 -12.81 -14.19
N THR A 140 13.25 -12.80 -13.08
CA THR A 140 13.68 -11.58 -12.38
C THR A 140 15.19 -11.41 -12.57
N PRO A 141 15.70 -10.17 -12.64
CA PRO A 141 17.14 -9.90 -12.53
C PRO A 141 17.65 -10.53 -11.23
N GLY A 142 18.70 -11.35 -11.32
CA GLY A 142 19.32 -11.98 -10.16
C GLY A 142 20.21 -11.02 -9.38
#